data_AF-A0A4U9XX66-F1
#
_entry.id   AF-A0A4U9XX66-F1
#
_cell.length_a   1.000
_cell.length_b   1.000
_cell.length_c   1.000
_cell.angle_alpha   90.00
_cell.angle_beta   90.00
_cell.angle_gamma   90.00
#
_symmetry.space_group_name_H-M   'P 1'
#
loop_
_entity.id
_entity.type
_entity.pdbx_description
1 polymer ?
#
loop_
_entity_poly.entity_id
_entity_poly.type
_entity_poly.pdbx_seq_one_letter_code
_entity_poly.pdbx_strand_id
1 'polypeptide(L)'
;MVELNEEFSSISFNEKISNIRFVHLENEKLLTTASSLDEFPASFSLGVDIDLFNIKANYKYQIHVFFQGDGQLHDQLIHVSNVYIHEEEFIFSKNNYGITTGSFIFGLTPKKQGDYRITLKLVDAEYQKVLDEFHQYIYLYKR
;
A
#
# COMPACT_ATOMS: atom_id res chain seq x y z
N MET A 1 -41.65 -4.56 -12.08
CA MET A 1 -40.77 -4.04 -11.02
C MET A 1 -39.68 -5.05 -10.82
N VAL A 2 -38.44 -4.69 -11.13
CA VAL A 2 -37.26 -5.52 -10.85
C VAL A 2 -36.75 -5.02 -9.51
N GLU A 3 -36.83 -5.84 -8.47
CA GLU A 3 -36.14 -5.58 -7.20
C GLU A 3 -34.63 -5.65 -7.50
N LEU A 4 -34.00 -4.49 -7.56
CA LEU A 4 -32.55 -4.37 -7.57
C LEU A 4 -32.08 -4.74 -6.17
N ASN A 5 -31.50 -5.94 -6.04
CA ASN A 5 -30.83 -6.41 -4.82
C ASN A 5 -29.87 -5.32 -4.28
N GLU A 6 -30.24 -4.69 -3.16
CA GLU A 6 -29.42 -3.69 -2.45
C GLU A 6 -28.06 -4.26 -1.98
N GLU A 7 -27.87 -5.59 -1.98
CA GLU A 7 -26.63 -6.26 -1.58
C GLU A 7 -25.47 -6.09 -2.57
N PHE A 8 -25.74 -5.88 -3.87
CA PHE A 8 -24.66 -5.75 -4.86
C PHE A 8 -23.89 -4.41 -4.76
N SER A 9 -24.43 -3.43 -4.02
CA SER A 9 -23.86 -2.09 -3.87
C SER A 9 -22.83 -1.98 -2.75
N SER A 10 -22.85 -2.85 -1.73
CA SER A 10 -22.00 -2.68 -0.53
C SER A 10 -20.62 -3.33 -0.67
N ILE A 11 -20.50 -4.40 -1.47
CA ILE A 11 -19.26 -5.18 -1.61
C ILE A 11 -18.15 -4.38 -2.31
N SER A 12 -18.50 -3.47 -3.22
CA SER A 12 -17.55 -2.65 -4.00
C SER A 12 -16.65 -1.76 -3.13
N PHE A 13 -17.11 -1.38 -1.94
CA PHE A 13 -16.45 -0.39 -1.09
C PHE A 13 -15.87 -1.00 0.18
N ASN A 14 -15.86 -2.32 0.31
CA ASN A 14 -15.31 -2.98 1.50
C ASN A 14 -13.80 -3.15 1.37
N GLU A 15 -13.10 -2.87 2.48
CA GLU A 15 -11.67 -3.07 2.68
C GLU A 15 -10.81 -2.51 1.55
N LYS A 16 -10.61 -1.18 1.57
CA LYS A 16 -9.90 -0.44 0.53
C LYS A 16 -8.70 0.30 1.06
N ILE A 17 -7.68 0.41 0.21
CA ILE A 17 -6.61 1.38 0.36
C ILE A 17 -7.10 2.65 -0.34
N SER A 18 -7.38 3.71 0.41
CA SER A 18 -7.93 4.95 -0.17
C SER A 18 -6.85 5.92 -0.61
N ASN A 19 -5.80 6.10 0.20
CA ASN A 19 -4.67 6.98 -0.11
C ASN A 19 -3.36 6.37 0.39
N ILE A 20 -2.27 6.67 -0.32
CA ILE A 20 -0.91 6.35 0.10
C ILE A 20 0.00 7.55 -0.13
N ARG A 21 0.91 7.80 0.80
CA ARG A 21 2.06 8.69 0.62
C ARG A 21 3.34 7.93 0.91
N PHE A 22 4.32 8.06 0.01
CA PHE A 22 5.66 7.53 0.21
C PHE A 22 6.61 8.67 0.54
N VAL A 23 7.32 8.58 1.66
CA VAL A 23 8.27 9.60 2.12
C VAL A 23 9.66 8.99 2.18
N HIS A 24 10.61 9.59 1.48
CA HIS A 24 12.01 9.20 1.55
C HIS A 24 12.59 9.61 2.90
N LEU A 25 12.96 8.63 3.74
CA LEU A 25 13.26 8.92 5.14
C LEU A 25 14.54 9.73 5.34
N GLU A 26 15.52 9.62 4.44
CA GLU A 26 16.79 10.34 4.60
C GLU A 26 16.71 11.84 4.32
N ASN A 27 15.73 12.26 3.52
CA ASN A 27 15.59 13.66 3.11
C ASN A 27 14.18 14.23 3.38
N GLU A 28 13.31 13.42 3.98
CA GLU A 28 11.92 13.72 4.35
C GLU A 28 11.05 14.23 3.18
N LYS A 29 11.46 13.97 1.93
CA LYS A 29 10.70 14.37 0.75
C LYS A 29 9.72 13.29 0.33
N LEU A 30 8.56 13.74 -0.15
CA LEU A 30 7.61 12.86 -0.82
C LEU A 30 8.27 12.26 -2.08
N LEU A 31 8.12 10.95 -2.25
CA LEU A 31 8.48 10.28 -3.49
C LEU A 31 7.49 10.75 -4.57
N THR A 32 8.03 11.36 -5.63
CA THR A 32 7.23 11.77 -6.78
C THR A 32 7.46 10.83 -7.95
N THR A 33 6.73 11.03 -9.05
CA THR A 33 6.85 10.22 -10.27
C THR A 33 8.28 10.15 -10.82
N ALA A 34 9.12 11.16 -10.57
CA ALA A 34 10.54 11.13 -10.91
C ALA A 34 11.39 11.49 -9.69
N SER A 35 12.36 10.64 -9.35
CA SER A 35 13.23 10.86 -8.18
C SER A 35 14.68 10.58 -8.52
N SER A 36 15.57 11.46 -8.07
CA SER A 36 17.01 11.34 -8.29
C SER A 36 17.69 10.57 -7.17
N LEU A 37 18.68 9.74 -7.53
CA LEU A 37 19.60 9.08 -6.61
C LEU A 37 21.05 9.47 -6.97
N ASP A 38 21.94 9.48 -5.98
CA ASP A 38 23.34 9.86 -6.20
C ASP A 38 24.12 8.77 -6.94
N GLU A 39 23.76 7.49 -6.75
CA GLU A 39 24.38 6.35 -7.40
C GLU A 39 23.43 5.17 -7.60
N PHE A 40 23.89 4.18 -8.37
CA PHE A 40 23.22 2.88 -8.53
C PHE A 40 24.27 1.76 -8.44
N PRO A 41 23.99 0.64 -7.74
CA PRO A 41 22.80 0.41 -6.92
C PRO A 41 22.75 1.36 -5.72
N ALA A 42 21.56 1.73 -5.29
CA ALA A 42 21.36 2.53 -4.09
C ALA A 42 20.31 1.85 -3.21
N SER A 43 20.52 1.90 -1.89
CA SER A 43 19.58 1.41 -0.89
C SER A 43 19.04 2.58 -0.10
N PHE A 44 17.72 2.67 0.02
CA PHE A 44 17.07 3.70 0.83
C PHE A 44 15.78 3.16 1.44
N SER A 45 15.29 3.85 2.45
CA SER A 45 14.05 3.51 3.16
C SER A 45 12.94 4.49 2.81
N LEU A 46 11.74 3.95 2.60
CA LEU A 46 10.52 4.72 2.44
C LEU A 46 9.63 4.52 3.66
N GLY A 47 9.20 5.63 4.25
CA GLY A 47 8.03 5.69 5.09
C GLY A 47 6.78 5.67 4.23
N VAL A 48 5.76 4.96 4.69
CA VAL A 48 4.45 4.88 4.06
C VAL A 48 3.44 5.41 5.06
N ASP A 49 2.69 6.42 4.66
CA ASP A 49 1.42 6.74 5.30
C ASP A 49 0.30 6.16 4.44
N ILE A 50 -0.63 5.44 5.04
CA ILE A 50 -1.73 4.79 4.34
C ILE A 50 -3.06 5.08 5.02
N ASP A 51 -4.05 5.43 4.21
CA ASP A 51 -5.44 5.54 4.63
C ASP A 51 -6.16 4.25 4.25
N LEU A 52 -6.86 3.66 5.21
CA LEU A 52 -7.64 2.45 5.04
C LEU A 52 -9.12 2.79 5.20
N PHE A 53 -9.93 2.34 4.24
CA PHE A 53 -11.35 2.65 4.16
C PHE A 53 -12.17 1.36 4.27
N ASN A 54 -13.21 1.39 5.12
CA ASN A 54 -14.08 0.25 5.40
C ASN A 54 -13.32 -1.04 5.73
N ILE A 55 -12.34 -0.99 6.64
CA ILE A 55 -11.73 -2.21 7.20
C ILE A 55 -12.49 -2.65 8.45
N LYS A 56 -12.47 -3.96 8.77
CA LYS A 56 -13.11 -4.50 9.98
C LYS A 56 -12.26 -4.19 11.22
N ALA A 57 -12.91 -3.80 12.30
CA ALA A 57 -12.24 -3.68 13.59
C ALA A 57 -11.86 -5.05 14.17
N ASN A 58 -10.79 -5.08 14.97
CA ASN A 58 -10.28 -6.29 15.64
C ASN A 58 -10.04 -7.46 14.67
N TYR A 59 -9.66 -7.14 13.43
CA TYR A 59 -9.43 -8.11 12.37
C TYR A 59 -7.98 -8.05 11.90
N LYS A 60 -7.42 -9.21 11.52
CA LYS A 60 -6.02 -9.31 11.08
C LYS A 60 -5.94 -9.12 9.58
N TYR A 61 -5.30 -8.04 9.17
CA TYR A 61 -4.93 -7.76 7.80
C TYR A 61 -3.41 -7.76 7.64
N GLN A 62 -2.96 -7.82 6.39
CA GLN A 62 -1.58 -7.58 6.02
C GLN A 62 -1.52 -6.59 4.86
N ILE A 63 -0.48 -5.76 4.84
CA ILE A 63 -0.11 -4.97 3.67
C ILE A 63 1.15 -5.59 3.10
N HIS A 64 1.04 -6.17 1.91
CA HIS A 64 2.18 -6.72 1.18
C HIS A 64 2.69 -5.67 0.21
N VAL A 65 3.99 -5.39 0.26
CA VAL A 65 4.65 -4.44 -0.65
C VAL A 65 5.48 -5.22 -1.65
N PHE A 66 5.17 -5.03 -2.92
CA PHE A 66 5.93 -5.57 -4.02
C PHE A 66 6.67 -4.46 -4.77
N PHE A 67 7.81 -4.82 -5.34
CA PHE A 67 8.62 -3.94 -6.16
C PHE A 67 9.03 -4.64 -7.45
N GLN A 68 8.96 -3.90 -8.55
CA GLN A 68 9.37 -4.37 -9.88
C GLN A 68 10.12 -3.25 -10.60
N GLY A 69 11.30 -3.56 -11.12
CA GLY A 69 12.02 -2.69 -12.03
C GLY A 69 11.91 -3.10 -13.49
N ASP A 70 12.19 -2.16 -14.39
CA ASP A 70 12.24 -2.42 -15.82
C ASP A 70 13.24 -3.54 -16.16
N GLY A 71 12.76 -4.53 -16.92
CA GLY A 71 13.47 -5.78 -17.23
C GLY A 71 13.33 -6.91 -16.20
N GLN A 72 12.54 -6.75 -15.13
CA GLN A 72 12.16 -7.86 -14.24
C GLN A 72 10.85 -8.49 -14.68
N LEU A 73 10.85 -9.82 -14.83
CA LEU A 73 9.68 -10.59 -15.28
C LEU A 73 8.56 -10.68 -14.23
N HIS A 74 8.87 -10.53 -12.94
CA HIS A 74 7.92 -10.73 -11.86
C HIS A 74 8.14 -9.72 -10.74
N ASP A 75 7.04 -9.36 -10.08
CA ASP A 75 7.02 -8.56 -8.86
C ASP A 75 7.72 -9.30 -7.71
N GLN A 76 8.59 -8.60 -6.98
CA GLN A 76 9.27 -9.14 -5.81
C GLN A 76 8.58 -8.65 -4.54
N LEU A 77 8.14 -9.57 -3.68
CA LEU A 77 7.65 -9.22 -2.34
C LEU A 77 8.83 -8.73 -1.49
N ILE A 78 8.84 -7.44 -1.15
CA ILE A 78 9.94 -6.82 -0.43
C ILE A 78 9.60 -6.52 1.04
N HIS A 79 8.31 -6.44 1.38
CA HIS A 79 7.89 -6.17 2.75
C HIS A 79 6.47 -6.70 3.03
N VAL A 80 6.23 -7.07 4.29
CA VAL A 80 4.90 -7.41 4.82
C VAL A 80 4.71 -6.66 6.13
N SER A 81 3.70 -5.81 6.19
CA SER A 81 3.27 -5.14 7.42
C SER A 81 2.00 -5.83 7.94
N ASN A 82 1.96 -6.14 9.24
CA ASN A 82 0.76 -6.68 9.88
C ASN A 82 -0.11 -5.53 10.37
N VAL A 83 -1.41 -5.59 10.08
CA VAL A 83 -2.38 -4.56 10.44
C VAL A 83 -3.43 -5.22 11.33
N TYR A 84 -3.54 -4.73 12.55
CA TYR A 84 -4.58 -5.11 13.50
C TYR A 84 -4.97 -3.85 14.27
N ILE A 85 -6.20 -3.40 14.06
CA ILE A 85 -6.67 -2.10 14.55
C ILE A 85 -7.87 -2.37 15.47
N HIS A 86 -7.78 -1.92 16.71
CA HIS A 86 -8.89 -1.99 17.66
C HIS A 86 -9.97 -0.96 17.30
N GLU A 87 -11.23 -1.22 17.68
CA GLU A 87 -12.37 -0.38 17.29
C GLU A 87 -12.20 1.08 17.77
N GLU A 88 -11.60 1.28 18.94
CA GLU A 88 -11.29 2.59 19.52
C GLU A 88 -10.24 3.41 18.74
N GLU A 89 -9.49 2.78 17.84
CA GLU A 89 -8.45 3.44 17.02
C GLU A 89 -8.98 3.94 15.67
N PHE A 90 -10.26 3.71 15.39
CA PHE A 90 -10.88 4.18 14.16
C PHE A 90 -11.23 5.67 14.25
N ILE A 91 -10.98 6.39 13.16
CA ILE A 91 -11.38 7.79 13.00
C ILE A 91 -12.91 7.89 12.91
N PHE A 92 -13.50 6.92 12.21
CA PHE A 92 -14.94 6.75 12.09
C PHE A 92 -15.24 5.27 11.94
N SER A 93 -16.22 4.76 12.68
CA SER A 93 -16.68 3.38 12.59
C SER A 93 -18.22 3.29 12.51
N LYS A 94 -18.71 2.30 11.78
CA LYS A 94 -20.12 1.92 11.67
C LYS A 94 -20.22 0.44 11.35
N ASN A 95 -21.07 -0.28 12.09
CA ASN A 95 -21.35 -1.70 11.85
C ASN A 95 -20.08 -2.58 11.79
N ASN A 96 -19.12 -2.37 12.71
CA ASN A 96 -17.83 -3.08 12.79
C ASN A 96 -16.85 -2.82 11.63
N TYR A 97 -17.18 -1.91 10.71
CA TYR A 97 -16.26 -1.40 9.71
C TYR A 97 -15.90 0.04 10.03
N GLY A 98 -14.74 0.49 9.57
CA GLY A 98 -14.42 1.90 9.70
C GLY A 98 -13.24 2.36 8.85
N ILE A 99 -12.90 3.62 9.09
CA ILE A 99 -11.81 4.35 8.46
C ILE A 99 -10.71 4.57 9.49
N THR A 100 -9.48 4.29 9.10
CA THR A 100 -8.30 4.54 9.93
C THR A 100 -7.10 4.90 9.07
N THR A 101 -6.03 5.34 9.72
CA THR A 101 -4.74 5.61 9.10
C THR A 101 -3.67 4.77 9.75
N GLY A 102 -2.69 4.32 8.96
CA GLY A 102 -1.52 3.60 9.45
C GLY A 102 -0.24 4.14 8.85
N SER A 103 0.88 3.74 9.45
CA SER A 103 2.19 4.04 8.91
C SER A 103 3.15 2.87 9.09
N PHE A 104 4.02 2.64 8.12
CA PHE A 104 5.09 1.64 8.22
C PHE A 104 6.29 2.03 7.35
N ILE A 105 7.41 1.33 7.52
CA ILE A 105 8.66 1.61 6.81
C ILE A 105 9.12 0.35 6.08
N PHE A 106 9.61 0.50 4.86
CA PHE A 106 10.29 -0.56 4.13
C PHE A 106 11.53 -0.04 3.40
N GLY A 107 12.49 -0.92 3.17
CA GLY A 107 13.69 -0.64 2.37
C GLY A 107 13.53 -1.11 0.93
N LEU A 108 14.16 -0.42 -0.01
CA LEU A 108 14.31 -0.86 -1.39
C LEU A 108 15.74 -0.63 -1.91
N THR A 109 16.14 -1.46 -2.87
CA THR A 109 17.47 -1.39 -3.50
C THR A 109 17.35 -1.45 -5.03
N PRO A 110 17.02 -0.34 -5.72
CA PRO A 110 17.11 -0.26 -7.17
C PRO A 110 18.55 -0.47 -7.64
N LYS A 111 18.72 -1.31 -8.67
CA LYS A 111 20.03 -1.69 -9.20
C LYS A 111 20.54 -0.81 -10.33
N LYS A 112 19.65 -0.09 -11.01
CA LYS A 112 19.95 0.75 -12.18
C LYS A 112 18.93 1.88 -12.28
N GLN A 113 19.24 2.89 -13.08
CA GLN A 113 18.22 3.86 -13.50
C GLN A 113 17.12 3.18 -14.34
N GLY A 114 15.90 3.73 -14.29
CA GLY A 114 14.78 3.27 -15.11
C GLY A 114 13.42 3.40 -14.44
N ASP A 115 12.43 2.77 -15.08
CA ASP A 115 11.07 2.68 -14.58
C ASP A 115 10.92 1.59 -13.52
N TYR A 116 10.12 1.91 -12.51
CA TYR A 116 9.81 1.03 -11.39
C TYR A 116 8.34 1.13 -11.03
N ARG A 117 7.81 0.02 -10.49
CA ARG A 117 6.48 -0.07 -9.90
C ARG A 117 6.59 -0.54 -8.46
N ILE A 118 5.94 0.19 -7.56
CA ILE A 118 5.65 -0.25 -6.19
C ILE A 118 4.18 -0.64 -6.15
N THR A 119 3.88 -1.84 -5.70
CA THR A 119 2.52 -2.36 -5.59
C THR A 119 2.22 -2.68 -4.14
N LEU A 120 1.15 -2.14 -3.58
CA LEU A 120 0.66 -2.48 -2.24
C LEU A 120 -0.60 -3.32 -2.37
N LYS A 121 -0.63 -4.48 -1.70
CA LYS A 121 -1.81 -5.33 -1.62
C LYS A 121 -2.31 -5.36 -0.19
N LEU A 122 -3.58 -5.00 0.01
CA LEU A 122 -4.29 -5.26 1.25
C LEU A 122 -4.77 -6.71 1.21
N VAL A 123 -4.34 -7.50 2.20
CA VAL A 123 -4.55 -8.95 2.24
C VAL A 123 -5.26 -9.32 3.53
N ASP A 124 -6.27 -10.17 3.41
CA ASP A 124 -6.86 -10.88 4.51
C ASP A 124 -5.85 -11.89 5.07
N ALA A 125 -5.42 -11.73 6.33
CA ALA A 125 -4.35 -12.54 6.88
C ALA A 125 -4.74 -14.02 7.09
N GLU A 126 -6.03 -14.30 7.32
CA GLU A 126 -6.54 -15.64 7.62
C GLU A 126 -6.71 -16.45 6.32
N TYR A 127 -7.36 -15.85 5.32
CA TYR A 127 -7.66 -16.51 4.05
C TYR A 127 -6.60 -16.28 2.97
N GLN A 128 -5.59 -15.44 3.25
CA GLN A 128 -4.55 -15.03 2.29
C GLN A 128 -5.15 -14.48 0.98
N LYS A 129 -6.30 -13.81 1.10
CA LYS A 129 -7.05 -13.24 -0.02
C LYS A 129 -6.67 -11.78 -0.22
N VAL A 130 -6.32 -11.41 -1.45
CA VAL A 130 -6.15 -9.98 -1.82
C VAL A 130 -7.52 -9.31 -1.83
N LEU A 131 -7.67 -8.26 -1.02
CA LEU A 131 -8.90 -7.47 -0.88
C LEU A 131 -8.85 -6.20 -1.72
N ASP A 132 -7.66 -5.62 -1.85
CA ASP A 132 -7.42 -4.42 -2.64
C ASP A 132 -5.96 -4.32 -3.08
N GLU A 133 -5.71 -3.54 -4.13
CA GLU A 133 -4.38 -3.35 -4.69
C GLU A 133 -4.19 -1.90 -5.17
N PHE A 134 -3.04 -1.33 -4.84
CA PHE A 134 -2.63 -0.01 -5.26
C PHE A 134 -1.28 -0.08 -5.98
N HIS A 135 -1.13 0.72 -7.04
CA HIS A 135 0.09 0.79 -7.83
C HIS A 135 0.63 2.22 -7.89
N GLN A 136 1.91 2.37 -7.56
CA GLN A 136 2.69 3.58 -7.76
C GLN A 136 3.76 3.32 -8.81
N TYR A 137 3.80 4.15 -9.85
CA TYR A 137 4.86 4.14 -10.85
C TYR A 137 5.84 5.27 -10.57
N ILE A 138 7.13 4.96 -10.63
CA ILE A 138 8.23 5.91 -10.41
C ILE A 138 9.33 5.70 -11.43
N TYR A 139 9.96 6.79 -11.85
CA TYR A 139 11.18 6.78 -12.63
C TYR A 139 12.35 7.21 -11.73
N LEU A 140 13.37 6.37 -11.63
CA LEU A 140 14.58 6.64 -10.85
C LEU A 140 15.74 6.96 -11.78
N TYR A 141 16.39 8.10 -11.58
CA TYR A 141 17.51 8.56 -12.39
C TYR A 141 18.71 8.98 -11.55
N LYS A 142 19.90 8.93 -12.15
CA LYS A 142 21.13 9.36 -11.49
C LYS A 142 21.25 10.88 -11.58
N ARG A 143 21.56 11.54 -10.46
CA ARG A 143 21.80 12.99 -10.42
C ARG A 143 23.08 13.39 -11.16
#